data_AF-A0A661N2H9-F1
#
_entry.id   AF-A0A661N2H9-F1
#
_cell.length_a   1.000
_cell.length_b   1.000
_cell.length_c   1.000
_cell.angle_alpha   90.00
_cell.angle_beta   90.00
_cell.angle_gamma   90.00
#
_symmetry.space_group_name_H-M   'P 1'
#
loop_
_entity.id
_entity.type
_entity.pdbx_description
1 polymer ?
#
loop_
_entity_poly.entity_id
_entity_poly.type
_entity_poly.pdbx_seq_one_letter_code
_entity_poly.pdbx_strand_id
1 'polypeptide(L)'
;GGSTSSGGGVDGSTSGTGGGIATISVCQLTCAAPADCSNGLAAYDEDNYTCPDGWCQYQGCNNDTECQAQGDLVCRDIGVGIDTCIAGCTTVAQCNLGSAPYDEDNYICADGWCQYQGCNGDSECATMGNYVCRDLGIGITSCVMACTVPGDCDIGGGSAYDADNYSCDEGWCRYLGCNNDGECQALGSYVCR
;
A
#
# COMPACT_ATOMS: atom_id res chain seq x y z
N GLY A 1 31.03 59.61 26.60
CA GLY A 1 29.79 59.48 25.82
C GLY A 1 29.49 58.02 25.67
N GLY A 2 28.41 57.54 26.28
CA GLY A 2 27.93 56.18 26.09
C GLY A 2 27.10 56.04 24.82
N SER A 3 26.95 54.79 24.36
CA SER A 3 25.74 54.25 23.74
C SER A 3 25.84 52.72 23.68
N THR A 4 24.83 52.06 24.25
CA THR A 4 24.47 50.64 24.22
C THR A 4 23.56 50.30 23.03
N SER A 5 23.63 49.07 22.50
CA SER A 5 22.54 48.27 21.89
C SER A 5 23.16 46.92 21.43
N SER A 6 22.85 45.72 21.94
CA SER A 6 21.60 44.92 22.00
C SER A 6 21.24 44.19 20.70
N GLY A 7 21.08 42.86 20.80
CA GLY A 7 20.34 41.97 19.89
C GLY A 7 21.23 41.17 18.91
N GLY A 8 21.11 39.86 18.73
CA GLY A 8 20.18 38.85 19.23
C GLY A 8 20.59 37.50 18.63
N GLY A 9 20.44 36.42 19.40
CA GLY A 9 20.71 35.06 18.95
C GLY A 9 19.70 34.62 17.89
N VAL A 10 20.19 33.82 16.94
CA VAL A 10 19.34 33.00 16.08
C VAL A 10 19.68 31.54 16.38
N ASP A 11 18.90 30.97 17.30
CA ASP A 11 18.77 29.52 17.43
C ASP A 11 18.07 29.02 16.16
N GLY A 12 18.86 28.42 15.27
CA GLY A 12 18.38 27.72 14.09
C GLY A 12 17.78 26.37 14.50
N SER A 13 16.58 26.40 15.06
CA SER A 13 15.75 25.20 15.20
C SER A 13 15.28 24.75 13.82
N THR A 14 15.97 23.79 13.24
CA THR A 14 15.46 22.95 12.15
C THR A 14 14.31 22.10 12.68
N SER A 15 13.09 22.64 12.60
CA SER A 15 11.87 21.82 12.70
C SER A 15 11.84 20.88 11.50
N GLY A 16 12.19 19.61 11.73
CA GLY A 16 11.90 18.53 10.81
C GLY A 16 10.39 18.37 10.71
N THR A 17 9.83 18.78 9.57
CA THR A 17 8.46 18.45 9.21
C THR A 17 8.40 16.94 8.99
N GLY A 18 8.00 16.20 10.03
CA GLY A 18 7.53 14.83 9.85
C GLY A 18 6.32 14.89 8.92
N GLY A 19 6.53 14.53 7.65
CA GLY A 19 5.46 14.40 6.68
C GLY A 19 4.53 13.29 7.15
N GLY A 20 3.40 13.68 7.76
CA GLY A 20 2.32 12.73 8.02
C GLY A 20 1.89 12.13 6.69
N ILE A 21 1.76 10.81 6.64
CA ILE A 21 1.20 10.11 5.49
C ILE A 21 -0.22 10.64 5.35
N ALA A 22 -0.52 11.31 4.23
CA ALA A 22 -1.88 11.75 3.95
C ALA A 22 -2.77 10.50 3.92
N THR A 23 -3.83 10.49 4.71
CA THR A 23 -4.86 9.44 4.66
C THR A 23 -5.58 9.59 3.32
N ILE A 24 -5.29 8.69 2.38
CA ILE A 24 -6.03 8.58 1.12
C ILE A 24 -7.30 7.77 1.38
N SER A 25 -8.45 8.29 0.95
CA SER A 25 -9.68 7.51 1.02
C SER A 25 -9.73 6.50 -0.12
N VAL A 26 -10.11 5.28 0.19
CA VAL A 26 -10.20 4.19 -0.80
C VAL A 26 -11.58 3.56 -0.75
N CYS A 27 -11.97 2.86 -1.81
CA CYS A 27 -13.23 2.14 -1.82
C CYS A 27 -13.17 0.92 -0.90
N GLN A 28 -13.90 0.97 0.20
CA GLN A 28 -14.03 -0.11 1.19
C GLN A 28 -15.35 -0.86 0.99
N LEU A 29 -15.33 -2.17 1.17
CA LEU A 29 -16.55 -2.99 1.12
C LEU A 29 -17.47 -2.60 2.29
N THR A 30 -18.77 -2.42 2.03
CA THR A 30 -19.76 -2.13 3.08
C THR A 30 -20.17 -3.40 3.82
N CYS A 31 -20.50 -3.29 5.10
CA CYS A 31 -21.00 -4.40 5.91
C CYS A 31 -22.08 -3.95 6.90
N ALA A 32 -22.89 -4.90 7.36
CA ALA A 32 -23.73 -4.77 8.55
C ALA A 32 -23.14 -5.55 9.73
N ALA A 33 -22.38 -6.61 9.45
CA ALA A 33 -21.61 -7.39 10.41
C ALA A 33 -20.29 -7.89 9.79
N PRO A 34 -19.29 -8.28 10.59
CA PRO A 34 -18.02 -8.81 10.07
C PRO A 34 -18.17 -9.99 9.10
N ALA A 35 -19.22 -10.81 9.27
CA ALA A 35 -19.52 -11.92 8.36
C ALA A 35 -19.74 -11.49 6.89
N ASP A 36 -20.20 -10.26 6.66
CA ASP A 36 -20.41 -9.73 5.30
C ASP A 36 -19.08 -9.46 4.57
N CYS A 37 -17.97 -9.37 5.31
CA CYS A 37 -16.63 -9.09 4.80
C CYS A 37 -15.88 -10.35 4.39
N SER A 38 -16.38 -11.53 4.76
CA SER A 38 -15.70 -12.79 4.50
C SER A 38 -15.73 -13.16 3.03
N ASN A 39 -14.61 -13.68 2.52
CA ASN A 39 -14.56 -14.31 1.19
C ASN A 39 -14.51 -15.85 1.25
N GLY A 40 -14.66 -16.43 2.44
CA GLY A 40 -14.64 -17.88 2.68
C GLY A 40 -13.25 -18.51 2.85
N LEU A 41 -12.17 -17.72 2.83
CA LEU A 41 -10.82 -18.18 3.17
C LEU A 41 -10.52 -17.88 4.64
N ALA A 42 -9.79 -18.77 5.30
CA ALA A 42 -9.53 -18.68 6.74
C ALA A 42 -8.78 -17.42 7.19
N ALA A 43 -7.98 -16.80 6.32
CA ALA A 43 -7.31 -15.52 6.63
C ALA A 43 -8.15 -14.29 6.28
N TYR A 44 -9.34 -14.50 5.75
CA TYR A 44 -10.29 -13.49 5.29
C TYR A 44 -11.71 -13.94 5.69
N ASP A 45 -11.85 -14.51 6.89
CA ASP A 45 -13.14 -14.90 7.46
C ASP A 45 -13.66 -13.90 8.49
N GLU A 46 -14.82 -14.18 9.08
CA GLU A 46 -15.50 -13.26 9.99
C GLU A 46 -14.62 -12.74 11.13
N ASP A 47 -13.71 -13.56 11.66
CA ASP A 47 -12.90 -13.17 12.82
C ASP A 47 -11.72 -12.25 12.48
N ASN A 48 -11.37 -12.14 11.19
CA ASN A 48 -10.33 -11.24 10.71
C ASN A 48 -10.86 -9.84 10.35
N TYR A 49 -12.15 -9.55 10.58
CA TYR A 49 -12.74 -8.26 10.25
C TYR A 49 -13.48 -7.64 11.44
N THR A 50 -13.53 -6.31 11.44
CA THR A 50 -14.55 -5.56 12.16
C THR A 50 -15.41 -4.79 11.16
N CYS A 51 -16.60 -4.37 11.60
CA CYS A 51 -17.52 -3.58 10.79
C CYS A 51 -17.82 -2.21 11.43
N PRO A 52 -16.82 -1.36 11.65
CA PRO A 52 -17.04 -0.01 12.17
C PRO A 52 -17.76 0.83 11.12
N ASP A 53 -18.78 1.60 11.53
CA ASP A 53 -19.46 2.58 10.68
C ASP A 53 -19.93 2.06 9.31
N GLY A 54 -20.24 0.75 9.23
CA GLY A 54 -20.80 0.10 8.05
C GLY A 54 -19.80 -0.27 6.95
N TRP A 55 -18.50 -0.38 7.24
CA TRP A 55 -17.48 -0.82 6.28
C TRP A 55 -16.52 -1.86 6.87
N CYS A 56 -16.00 -2.73 6.00
CA CYS A 56 -15.15 -3.86 6.34
C CYS A 56 -13.73 -3.42 6.67
N GLN A 57 -13.36 -3.50 7.95
CA GLN A 57 -12.00 -3.22 8.39
C GLN A 57 -11.26 -4.52 8.68
N TYR A 58 -10.32 -4.89 7.80
CA TYR A 58 -9.44 -6.03 8.03
C TYR A 58 -8.55 -5.80 9.25
N GLN A 59 -8.53 -6.76 10.17
CA GLN A 59 -7.72 -6.76 11.39
C GLN A 59 -6.42 -7.55 11.24
N GLY A 60 -6.29 -8.30 10.15
CA GLY A 60 -5.16 -9.18 9.91
C GLY A 60 -5.52 -10.65 10.10
N CYS A 61 -4.64 -11.52 9.62
CA CYS A 61 -4.68 -12.94 9.93
C CYS A 61 -4.36 -13.15 11.42
N ASN A 62 -4.90 -14.19 12.05
CA ASN A 62 -4.67 -14.45 13.47
C ASN A 62 -3.45 -15.37 13.70
N ASN A 63 -3.10 -16.21 12.72
CA ASN A 63 -2.01 -17.18 12.82
C ASN A 63 -1.62 -17.80 11.47
N ASP A 64 -0.47 -18.50 11.44
CA ASP A 64 0.05 -19.16 10.22
C ASP A 64 -0.90 -20.21 9.64
N THR A 65 -1.75 -20.86 10.45
CA THR A 65 -2.68 -21.90 9.95
C THR A 65 -3.72 -21.31 9.00
N GLU A 66 -4.18 -20.09 9.25
CA GLU A 66 -5.13 -19.39 8.38
C GLU A 66 -4.53 -19.10 7.00
N CYS A 67 -3.26 -18.70 6.99
CA CYS A 67 -2.52 -18.43 5.76
C CYS A 67 -2.16 -19.71 5.00
N GLN A 68 -1.84 -20.78 5.71
CA GLN A 68 -1.47 -22.07 5.11
C GLN A 68 -2.59 -22.72 4.30
N ALA A 69 -3.86 -22.36 4.55
CA ALA A 69 -4.98 -22.80 3.72
C ALA A 69 -4.86 -22.34 2.25
N GLN A 70 -4.03 -21.33 1.97
CA GLN A 70 -3.84 -20.72 0.65
C GLN A 70 -2.49 -21.08 0.00
N GLY A 71 -1.64 -21.85 0.68
CA GLY A 71 -0.32 -22.26 0.18
C GLY A 71 0.77 -22.17 1.24
N ASP A 72 2.01 -22.00 0.82
CA ASP A 72 3.16 -21.83 1.72
C ASP A 72 3.24 -20.37 2.23
N LEU A 73 2.16 -19.89 2.86
CA LEU A 73 2.06 -18.54 3.42
C LEU A 73 2.16 -18.56 4.96
N VAL A 74 2.65 -17.46 5.52
CA VAL A 74 2.74 -17.21 6.96
C VAL A 74 2.11 -15.86 7.32
N CYS A 75 1.63 -15.74 8.55
CA CYS A 75 0.91 -14.58 9.05
C CYS A 75 1.86 -13.60 9.73
N ARG A 76 2.21 -12.49 9.07
CA ARG A 76 3.21 -11.53 9.59
C ARG A 76 2.84 -10.09 9.24
N ASP A 77 3.19 -9.16 10.13
CA ASP A 77 3.17 -7.73 9.87
C ASP A 77 4.40 -7.30 9.06
N ILE A 78 4.15 -6.60 7.95
CA ILE A 78 5.19 -6.01 7.09
C ILE A 78 5.65 -4.61 7.54
N GLY A 79 5.30 -4.21 8.76
CA GLY A 79 5.60 -2.90 9.32
C GLY A 79 4.48 -1.87 9.11
N VAL A 80 3.26 -2.33 8.83
CA VAL A 80 2.06 -1.49 8.69
C VAL A 80 1.08 -1.66 9.85
N GLY A 81 1.39 -2.53 10.82
CA GLY A 81 0.60 -2.75 12.03
C GLY A 81 -0.55 -3.72 11.86
N ILE A 82 -0.60 -4.46 10.74
CA ILE A 82 -1.63 -5.46 10.43
C ILE A 82 -0.92 -6.70 9.90
N ASP A 83 -1.15 -7.85 10.53
CA ASP A 83 -0.63 -9.12 10.06
C ASP A 83 -1.32 -9.54 8.76
N THR A 84 -0.56 -9.91 7.73
CA THR A 84 -1.11 -10.39 6.45
C THR A 84 -0.46 -11.71 6.06
N CYS A 85 -1.11 -12.44 5.16
CA CYS A 85 -0.54 -13.67 4.61
C CYS A 85 0.51 -13.36 3.55
N ILE A 86 1.75 -13.73 3.85
CA ILE A 86 2.93 -13.47 3.01
C ILE A 86 3.62 -14.79 2.70
N ALA A 87 4.30 -14.87 1.55
CA ALA A 87 5.11 -16.03 1.20
C ALA A 87 6.10 -16.38 2.31
N GLY A 88 6.01 -17.61 2.82
CA GLY A 88 6.97 -18.20 3.72
C GLY A 88 8.25 -18.62 2.98
N CYS A 89 9.37 -18.68 3.69
CA CYS A 89 10.63 -19.09 3.09
C CYS A 89 11.59 -19.74 4.08
N THR A 90 12.49 -20.54 3.53
CA THR A 90 13.71 -21.05 4.17
C THR A 90 14.97 -20.61 3.42
N THR A 91 14.80 -20.25 2.14
CA THR A 91 15.83 -19.70 1.25
C THR A 91 15.20 -18.62 0.37
N VAL A 92 16.02 -17.70 -0.13
CA VAL A 92 15.53 -16.60 -0.99
C VAL A 92 14.95 -17.09 -2.33
N ALA A 93 15.39 -18.25 -2.83
CA ALA A 93 14.86 -18.82 -4.08
C ALA A 93 13.35 -19.13 -4.01
N GLN A 94 12.79 -19.29 -2.81
CA GLN A 94 11.35 -19.50 -2.60
C GLN A 94 10.53 -18.20 -2.72
N CYS A 95 11.20 -17.05 -2.72
CA CYS A 95 10.58 -15.73 -2.84
C CYS A 95 10.37 -15.29 -4.29
N ASN A 96 10.68 -16.17 -5.25
CA ASN A 96 10.44 -15.89 -6.66
C ASN A 96 8.96 -16.13 -7.02
N LEU A 97 8.22 -15.05 -7.24
CA LEU A 97 6.80 -15.05 -7.60
C LEU A 97 6.56 -15.08 -9.12
N GLY A 98 7.62 -15.24 -9.93
CA GLY A 98 7.53 -15.52 -11.36
C GLY A 98 7.58 -14.30 -12.29
N SER A 99 7.99 -13.13 -11.79
CA SER A 99 8.18 -11.93 -12.61
C SER A 99 9.38 -11.13 -12.11
N ALA A 100 10.04 -10.39 -12.99
CA ALA A 100 11.27 -9.67 -12.64
C ALA A 100 11.11 -8.75 -11.41
N PRO A 101 10.00 -8.01 -11.21
CA PRO A 101 9.84 -7.19 -10.00
C PRO A 101 9.58 -7.90 -8.69
N TYR A 102 9.35 -9.20 -8.78
CA TYR A 102 8.98 -10.05 -7.68
C TYR A 102 9.78 -11.36 -7.74
N ASP A 103 11.05 -11.29 -8.15
CA ASP A 103 11.96 -12.43 -8.16
C ASP A 103 12.95 -12.40 -6.99
N GLU A 104 13.81 -13.42 -6.90
CA GLU A 104 14.70 -13.62 -5.75
C GLU A 104 15.67 -12.46 -5.45
N ASP A 105 15.95 -11.57 -6.40
CA ASP A 105 16.87 -10.45 -6.17
C ASP A 105 16.20 -9.25 -5.47
N ASN A 106 14.86 -9.19 -5.45
CA ASN A 106 14.09 -8.17 -4.76
C ASN A 106 13.61 -8.60 -3.37
N TYR A 107 14.00 -9.78 -2.90
CA TYR A 107 13.60 -10.28 -1.60
C TYR A 107 14.81 -10.69 -0.76
N ILE A 108 14.60 -10.67 0.55
CA ILE A 108 15.40 -11.46 1.48
C ILE A 108 14.50 -12.50 2.15
N CYS A 109 15.07 -13.67 2.44
CA CYS A 109 14.44 -14.62 3.32
C CYS A 109 14.91 -14.38 4.75
N ALA A 110 14.06 -13.76 5.56
CA ALA A 110 14.38 -13.43 6.95
C ALA A 110 13.17 -13.76 7.85
N ASP A 111 13.45 -14.33 9.01
CA ASP A 111 12.43 -14.74 9.99
C ASP A 111 11.35 -15.69 9.44
N GLY A 112 11.71 -16.48 8.43
CA GLY A 112 10.84 -17.48 7.82
C GLY A 112 9.86 -16.94 6.77
N TRP A 113 10.02 -15.70 6.30
CA TRP A 113 9.16 -15.08 5.29
C TRP A 113 9.94 -14.20 4.29
N CYS A 114 9.34 -14.01 3.12
CA CYS A 114 9.90 -13.23 2.02
C CYS A 114 9.68 -11.74 2.24
N GLN A 115 10.74 -11.03 2.62
CA GLN A 115 10.68 -9.58 2.85
C GLN A 115 11.06 -8.84 1.57
N TYR A 116 10.08 -8.17 0.96
CA TYR A 116 10.30 -7.38 -0.24
C TYR A 116 11.21 -6.19 0.05
N GLN A 117 12.31 -6.07 -0.70
CA GLN A 117 13.30 -4.99 -0.61
C GLN A 117 13.03 -3.88 -1.63
N GLY A 118 12.07 -4.11 -2.53
CA GLY A 118 11.74 -3.18 -3.60
C GLY A 118 12.37 -3.55 -4.93
N CYS A 119 11.84 -2.93 -5.98
CA CYS A 119 12.38 -3.08 -7.33
C CYS A 119 13.78 -2.48 -7.47
N ASN A 120 14.64 -3.05 -8.32
CA ASN A 120 16.02 -2.57 -8.52
C ASN A 120 16.14 -1.47 -9.58
N GLY A 121 15.10 -1.25 -10.39
CA GLY A 121 15.05 -0.13 -11.33
C GLY A 121 13.94 -0.23 -12.39
N ASP A 122 13.81 0.83 -13.20
CA ASP A 122 12.73 0.94 -14.20
C ASP A 122 12.75 -0.19 -15.23
N SER A 123 13.91 -0.76 -15.55
CA SER A 123 14.01 -1.90 -16.49
C SER A 123 13.32 -3.16 -15.98
N GLU A 124 13.29 -3.37 -14.67
CA GLU A 124 12.64 -4.50 -14.02
C GLU A 124 11.11 -4.32 -14.09
N CYS A 125 10.62 -3.14 -13.71
CA CYS A 125 9.21 -2.77 -13.78
C CYS A 125 8.66 -2.73 -15.21
N ALA A 126 9.45 -2.32 -16.20
CA ALA A 126 9.04 -2.27 -17.59
C ALA A 126 8.61 -3.64 -18.16
N THR A 127 9.00 -4.76 -17.53
CA THR A 127 8.52 -6.10 -17.90
C THR A 127 7.01 -6.28 -17.65
N MET A 128 6.42 -5.47 -16.76
CA MET A 128 4.98 -5.44 -16.47
C MET A 128 4.20 -4.49 -17.40
N GLY A 129 4.87 -3.82 -18.34
CA GLY A 129 4.27 -2.85 -19.25
C GLY A 129 4.72 -1.42 -18.92
N ASN A 130 3.77 -0.49 -18.79
CA ASN A 130 4.06 0.93 -18.55
C ASN A 130 4.28 1.22 -17.04
N TYR A 131 5.29 0.58 -16.45
CA TYR A 131 5.62 0.72 -15.02
C TYR A 131 7.05 1.22 -14.82
N VAL A 132 7.26 1.97 -13.74
CA VAL A 132 8.55 2.51 -13.29
C VAL A 132 8.77 2.20 -11.81
N CYS A 133 10.02 2.15 -11.38
CA CYS A 133 10.42 1.80 -10.03
C CYS A 133 10.52 3.06 -9.15
N ARG A 134 9.60 3.26 -8.21
CA ARG A 134 9.54 4.49 -7.39
C ARG A 134 9.28 4.16 -5.92
N ASP A 135 9.87 4.96 -5.04
CA ASP A 135 9.56 4.95 -3.61
C ASP A 135 8.31 5.79 -3.37
N LEU A 136 7.29 5.18 -2.77
CA LEU A 136 6.01 5.82 -2.45
C LEU A 136 6.06 6.66 -1.16
N GLY A 137 7.25 6.90 -0.62
CA GLY A 137 7.49 7.63 0.63
C GLY A 137 7.52 6.73 1.86
N ILE A 138 7.65 5.42 1.67
CA ILE A 138 7.72 4.41 2.74
C ILE A 138 9.11 3.75 2.84
N GLY A 139 10.07 4.16 2.00
CA GLY A 139 11.45 3.65 2.04
C GLY A 139 11.65 2.35 1.28
N ILE A 140 10.64 1.87 0.55
CA ILE A 140 10.69 0.67 -0.29
C ILE A 140 10.19 1.09 -1.68
N THR A 141 10.99 0.82 -2.71
CA THR A 141 10.61 1.06 -4.09
C THR A 141 9.60 0.01 -4.55
N SER A 142 8.63 0.40 -5.37
CA SER A 142 7.68 -0.52 -5.97
C SER A 142 7.43 -0.15 -7.43
N CYS A 143 6.98 -1.12 -8.21
CA CYS A 143 6.56 -0.86 -9.58
C CYS A 143 5.22 -0.14 -9.58
N VAL A 144 5.25 1.11 -10.01
CA VAL A 144 4.08 1.98 -10.14
C VAL A 144 3.86 2.37 -11.59
N MET A 145 2.61 2.64 -11.96
CA MET A 145 2.30 3.00 -13.35
C MET A 145 2.96 4.32 -13.73
N ALA A 146 3.59 4.36 -14.90
CA ALA A 146 4.21 5.57 -15.43
C ALA A 146 3.16 6.46 -16.11
N CYS A 147 3.40 7.77 -16.14
CA CYS A 147 2.50 8.71 -16.79
C CYS A 147 3.22 9.94 -17.33
N THR A 148 2.54 10.63 -18.24
CA THR A 148 2.87 11.98 -18.71
C THR A 148 1.76 12.97 -18.39
N VAL A 149 0.52 12.48 -18.29
CA VAL A 149 -0.68 13.21 -17.87
C VAL A 149 -1.55 12.33 -16.99
N PRO A 150 -2.44 12.89 -16.15
CA PRO A 150 -3.34 12.09 -15.30
C PRO A 150 -4.19 11.07 -16.06
N GLY A 151 -4.54 11.37 -17.32
CA GLY A 151 -5.28 10.43 -18.18
C GLY A 151 -4.55 9.11 -18.48
N ASP A 152 -3.22 9.06 -18.33
CA ASP A 152 -2.44 7.83 -18.50
C ASP A 152 -2.63 6.87 -17.30
N CYS A 153 -3.16 7.38 -16.18
CA CYS A 153 -3.38 6.64 -14.93
C CYS A 153 -4.79 6.04 -14.82
N ASP A 154 -5.64 6.26 -15.82
CA ASP A 154 -6.95 5.61 -15.91
C ASP A 154 -6.74 4.12 -16.22
N ILE A 155 -6.82 3.31 -15.17
CA ILE A 155 -6.66 1.86 -15.26
C ILE A 155 -7.97 1.16 -15.63
N GLY A 156 -9.04 1.92 -15.86
CA GLY A 156 -10.40 1.41 -16.00
C GLY A 156 -10.91 0.78 -14.70
N GLY A 157 -12.11 0.19 -14.75
CA GLY A 157 -12.69 -0.51 -13.62
C GLY A 157 -13.70 0.29 -12.79
N GLY A 158 -13.99 1.54 -13.17
CA GLY A 158 -15.05 2.37 -12.57
C GLY A 158 -14.57 3.80 -12.30
N SER A 159 -15.48 4.67 -11.90
CA SER A 159 -15.16 6.08 -11.63
C SER A 159 -14.37 6.32 -10.33
N ALA A 160 -13.91 5.26 -9.66
CA ALA A 160 -13.02 5.34 -8.50
C ALA A 160 -11.54 5.15 -8.88
N TYR A 161 -11.27 4.81 -10.15
CA TYR A 161 -9.95 4.54 -10.69
C TYR A 161 -9.75 5.23 -12.04
N ASP A 162 -10.47 6.33 -12.28
CA ASP A 162 -10.33 7.13 -13.49
C ASP A 162 -9.35 8.30 -13.29
N ALA A 163 -9.13 9.08 -14.34
CA ALA A 163 -8.12 10.13 -14.38
C ALA A 163 -8.22 11.19 -13.27
N ASP A 164 -9.40 11.43 -12.68
CA ASP A 164 -9.56 12.45 -11.64
C ASP A 164 -9.11 11.97 -10.24
N ASN A 165 -8.99 10.66 -10.04
CA ASN A 165 -8.50 10.06 -8.80
C ASN A 165 -6.97 9.91 -8.79
N TYR A 166 -6.26 10.42 -9.79
CA TYR A 166 -4.80 10.35 -9.86
C TYR A 166 -4.15 11.69 -10.16
N SER A 167 -2.96 11.90 -9.62
CA SER A 167 -2.01 12.89 -10.13
C SER A 167 -0.90 12.19 -10.91
N CYS A 168 -0.41 12.86 -11.96
CA CYS A 168 0.81 12.45 -12.63
C CYS A 168 1.98 13.29 -12.10
N ASP A 169 2.64 12.78 -11.07
CA ASP A 169 3.72 13.46 -10.38
C ASP A 169 5.04 12.77 -10.73
N GLU A 170 6.05 13.54 -11.17
CA GLU A 170 7.40 13.00 -11.43
C GLU A 170 7.43 11.79 -12.40
N GLY A 171 6.46 11.73 -13.31
CA GLY A 171 6.35 10.68 -14.33
C GLY A 171 5.71 9.38 -13.85
N TRP A 172 5.02 9.37 -12.71
CA TRP A 172 4.28 8.21 -12.21
C TRP A 172 2.91 8.57 -11.61
N CYS A 173 2.01 7.60 -11.64
CA CYS A 173 0.62 7.72 -11.21
C CYS A 173 0.50 7.61 -9.70
N ARG A 174 0.18 8.74 -9.05
CA ARG A 174 -0.12 8.78 -7.63
C ARG A 174 -1.62 8.78 -7.42
N TYR A 175 -2.12 7.76 -6.71
CA TYR A 175 -3.52 7.69 -6.34
C TYR A 175 -3.85 8.76 -5.28
N LEU A 176 -4.89 9.55 -5.54
CA LEU A 176 -5.40 10.61 -4.67
C LEU A 176 -6.53 10.13 -3.77
N GLY A 177 -7.11 8.97 -4.08
CA GLY A 177 -8.26 8.41 -3.40
C GLY A 177 -9.56 8.60 -4.17
N CYS A 178 -10.61 7.94 -3.70
CA CYS A 178 -11.98 8.20 -4.16
C CYS A 178 -12.46 9.58 -3.69
N ASN A 179 -13.30 10.24 -4.48
CA ASN A 179 -13.82 11.57 -4.13
C ASN A 179 -15.12 11.48 -3.34
N ASN A 180 -15.90 10.42 -3.52
CA ASN A 180 -17.20 10.22 -2.85
C ASN A 180 -17.69 8.77 -2.93
N ASP A 181 -18.68 8.43 -2.10
CA ASP A 181 -19.29 7.09 -2.05
C ASP A 181 -19.90 6.66 -3.40
N GLY A 182 -20.37 7.60 -4.23
CA GLY A 182 -20.95 7.32 -5.53
C GLY A 182 -19.94 6.71 -6.52
N GLU A 183 -18.67 7.10 -6.43
CA GLU A 183 -17.61 6.49 -7.24
C GLU A 183 -17.38 5.02 -6.87
N CYS A 184 -17.37 4.73 -5.57
CA CYS A 184 -17.19 3.38 -5.06
C CYS A 184 -18.40 2.48 -5.34
N GLN A 185 -19.62 3.03 -5.33
CA GLN A 185 -20.84 2.26 -5.62
C GLN A 185 -20.85 1.66 -7.04
N ALA A 186 -20.09 2.23 -7.99
CA ALA A 186 -19.91 1.64 -9.31
C ALA A 186 -19.21 0.27 -9.27
N LEU A 187 -18.47 -0.03 -8.19
CA LEU A 187 -17.79 -1.31 -7.93
C LEU A 187 -18.71 -2.33 -7.22
N GLY A 188 -19.92 -1.94 -6.82
CA GLY A 188 -20.87 -2.75 -6.08
C GLY A 188 -21.15 -2.17 -4.68
N SER A 189 -21.08 -3.01 -3.65
CA SER A 189 -21.35 -2.62 -2.26
C SER A 189 -20.14 -1.96 -1.60
N TYR A 190 -19.66 -0.84 -2.16
CA TYR A 190 -18.49 -0.13 -1.65
C TYR A 190 -18.80 1.32 -1.25
N VAL A 191 -17.95 1.86 -0.39
CA VAL A 191 -18.06 3.19 0.24
C VAL A 191 -16.68 3.85 0.29
N CYS A 192 -16.60 5.17 0.16
CA CYS A 192 -15.33 5.90 0.10
C CYS A 192 -14.85 6.24 1.52
N ARG A 193 -13.75 5.63 1.99
CA ARG A 193 -13.25 5.81 3.37
C ARG A 193 -11.75 5.99 3.41
#